data_AF-A0A7C2E4F4-F1
#
_entry.id   AF-A0A7C2E4F4-F1
#
_cell.length_a   1.000
_cell.length_b   1.000
_cell.length_c   1.000
_cell.angle_alpha   90.00
_cell.angle_beta   90.00
_cell.angle_gamma   90.00
#
_symmetry.space_group_name_H-M   'P 1'
#
loop_
_entity.id
_entity.type
_entity.pdbx_description
1 polymer ?
#
loop_
_entity_poly.entity_id
_entity_poly.type
_entity_poly.pdbx_seq_one_letter_code
_entity_poly.pdbx_strand_id
1 'polypeptide(L)'
;MRRLTIALIMGMLAAIVPSAYAAEGTLQSRIDQARPGSEIVVRGVQRGPIVVRKPLRIAGTPGAVIDGGGSGTIVRIEAPGVALSRLTLRRSGRDLNTEDAGVFIGAPGALLEDLVLEDVLFGLNLKRAHGARIRRVSVRGYDLPLSRRGDGVRLWYSHGVTLSHLRLDRVRDVLLWFAQGSVLHALEVRGSRYGVHLMYADATRLLDGHFEGNAVGAYVMYSTGVRVEGNRFLRHRGTTGVGLAFKESDNVLIRSNLLAGNHVGLYLDGTPRALTSTSEILDNVIAGNETGMHLLSSASRNVIAGNILDGNALQVRIDGGPAGANTWARGGRGNYWSDYAGMDLRRDGIGDAPYRARQWFEALGDRIPELGLLRGSTAVAAVDFATRVLPLFAPQVLVEDTHPLMRAAVPAVFRGGGPSLSFALTSLCLIVAGLAALAGARPRPRRVPA
;
A
#
# COMPACT_ATOMS: atom_id res chain seq x y z
N MET A 1 -31.16 -86.54 -52.76
CA MET A 1 -30.21 -86.62 -51.63
C MET A 1 -29.52 -85.26 -51.48
N ARG A 2 -29.59 -84.66 -50.27
CA ARG A 2 -28.73 -83.61 -49.65
C ARG A 2 -28.58 -82.25 -50.39
N ARG A 3 -29.28 -81.19 -49.95
CA ARG A 3 -28.99 -80.21 -48.83
C ARG A 3 -27.95 -79.15 -49.23
N LEU A 4 -28.28 -77.86 -49.40
CA LEU A 4 -28.58 -76.76 -48.43
C LEU A 4 -27.32 -76.02 -47.88
N THR A 5 -27.34 -74.67 -48.00
CA THR A 5 -26.70 -73.62 -47.15
C THR A 5 -25.18 -73.37 -47.33
N ILE A 6 -24.66 -72.14 -47.59
CA ILE A 6 -24.39 -70.98 -46.68
C ILE A 6 -23.82 -69.85 -47.60
N ALA A 7 -24.49 -68.70 -47.80
CA ALA A 7 -24.49 -67.46 -47.01
C ALA A 7 -23.21 -66.59 -47.09
N LEU A 8 -23.35 -65.46 -47.81
CA LEU A 8 -23.09 -64.08 -47.36
C LEU A 8 -21.75 -63.77 -46.67
N ILE A 9 -20.76 -63.27 -47.43
CA ILE A 9 -19.76 -62.31 -46.92
C ILE A 9 -19.56 -61.22 -47.97
N MET A 10 -20.40 -60.20 -47.88
CA MET A 10 -20.25 -58.91 -48.55
C MET A 10 -20.07 -57.89 -47.41
N GLY A 11 -18.97 -57.14 -47.44
CA GLY A 11 -18.79 -55.94 -46.63
C GLY A 11 -17.94 -56.09 -45.37
N MET A 12 -16.63 -55.86 -45.51
CA MET A 12 -15.86 -55.02 -44.59
C MET A 12 -14.43 -54.82 -45.12
N LEU A 13 -14.30 -54.04 -46.19
CA LEU A 13 -13.06 -53.27 -46.39
C LEU A 13 -13.24 -51.99 -45.57
N ALA A 14 -12.91 -52.07 -44.28
CA ALA A 14 -12.82 -50.89 -43.44
C ALA A 14 -11.68 -50.02 -43.98
N ALA A 15 -12.04 -48.95 -44.66
CA ALA A 15 -11.13 -47.85 -44.93
C ALA A 15 -10.53 -47.41 -43.60
N ILE A 16 -9.22 -47.60 -43.45
CA ILE A 16 -8.43 -46.90 -42.45
C ILE A 16 -8.41 -45.44 -42.92
N VAL A 17 -9.47 -44.71 -42.57
CA VAL A 17 -9.44 -43.26 -42.59
C VAL A 17 -8.43 -42.89 -41.52
N PRO A 18 -7.30 -42.24 -41.84
CA PRO A 18 -6.49 -41.66 -40.80
C PRO A 18 -7.42 -40.72 -40.06
N SER A 19 -7.68 -40.97 -38.77
CA SER A 19 -8.30 -39.97 -37.92
C SER A 19 -7.41 -38.74 -38.01
N ALA A 20 -7.80 -37.81 -38.89
CA ALA A 20 -7.27 -36.49 -38.90
C ALA A 20 -7.40 -36.02 -37.46
N TYR A 21 -6.27 -35.75 -36.82
CA TYR A 21 -6.26 -34.91 -35.63
C TYR A 21 -7.02 -33.66 -36.04
N ALA A 22 -8.29 -33.57 -35.62
CA ALA A 22 -9.01 -32.32 -35.65
C ALA A 22 -8.14 -31.37 -34.85
N ALA A 23 -7.50 -30.42 -35.53
CA ALA A 23 -6.75 -29.36 -34.89
C ALA A 23 -7.66 -28.83 -33.78
N GLU A 24 -7.25 -28.97 -32.51
CA GLU A 24 -8.03 -28.43 -31.40
C GLU A 24 -8.32 -26.97 -31.76
N GLY A 25 -9.61 -26.64 -31.92
CA GLY A 25 -10.01 -25.29 -32.31
C GLY A 25 -9.42 -24.24 -31.36
N THR A 26 -9.37 -22.98 -31.80
CA THR A 26 -8.84 -21.89 -30.99
C THR A 26 -9.47 -21.88 -29.59
N LEU A 27 -8.76 -21.34 -28.59
CA LEU A 27 -9.30 -21.22 -27.23
C LEU A 27 -10.68 -20.52 -27.23
N GLN A 28 -10.86 -19.49 -28.06
CA GLN A 28 -12.17 -18.84 -28.22
C GLN A 28 -13.24 -19.78 -28.76
N SER A 29 -12.94 -20.58 -29.80
CA SER A 29 -13.90 -21.55 -30.34
C SER A 29 -14.35 -22.56 -29.28
N ARG A 30 -13.41 -23.02 -28.44
CA ARG A 30 -13.72 -23.90 -27.29
C ARG A 30 -14.61 -23.21 -26.25
N ILE A 31 -14.39 -21.93 -25.97
CA ILE A 31 -15.23 -21.10 -25.09
C ILE A 31 -16.65 -20.95 -25.67
N ASP A 32 -16.76 -20.73 -26.97
CA ASP A 32 -18.03 -20.50 -27.64
C ASP A 32 -18.88 -21.78 -27.70
N GLN A 33 -18.25 -22.95 -27.87
CA GLN A 33 -18.92 -24.26 -27.89
C GLN A 33 -19.23 -24.82 -26.50
N ALA A 34 -18.50 -24.38 -25.47
CA ALA A 34 -18.68 -24.84 -24.11
C ALA A 34 -20.10 -24.53 -23.59
N ARG A 35 -20.67 -25.48 -22.83
CA ARG A 35 -21.95 -25.30 -22.14
C ARG A 35 -21.76 -24.33 -20.96
N PRO A 36 -22.73 -23.47 -20.64
CA PRO A 36 -22.69 -22.67 -19.41
C PRO A 36 -22.40 -23.55 -18.18
N GLY A 37 -21.55 -23.06 -17.29
CA GLY A 37 -21.10 -23.75 -16.07
C GLY A 37 -19.97 -24.78 -16.29
N SER A 38 -19.61 -25.10 -17.53
CA SER A 38 -18.54 -26.07 -17.80
C SER A 38 -17.14 -25.52 -17.52
N GLU A 39 -16.19 -26.45 -17.39
CA GLU A 39 -14.77 -26.14 -17.22
C GLU A 39 -14.01 -26.31 -18.54
N ILE A 40 -13.15 -25.33 -18.85
CA ILE A 40 -12.24 -25.33 -20.00
C ILE A 40 -10.81 -25.37 -19.48
N VAL A 41 -10.09 -26.42 -19.88
CA VAL A 41 -8.68 -26.60 -19.53
C VAL A 41 -7.78 -25.97 -20.59
N VAL A 42 -7.00 -24.97 -20.22
CA VAL A 42 -5.99 -24.33 -21.08
C VAL A 42 -4.68 -25.08 -20.95
N ARG A 43 -4.08 -25.46 -22.09
CA ARG A 43 -2.81 -26.18 -22.16
C ARG A 43 -1.83 -25.42 -23.05
N GLY A 44 -0.56 -25.41 -22.63
CA GLY A 44 0.51 -24.73 -23.36
C GLY A 44 0.22 -23.24 -23.59
N VAL A 45 0.76 -22.70 -24.68
CA VAL A 45 0.52 -21.31 -25.08
C VAL A 45 -0.67 -21.25 -26.03
N GLN A 46 -1.72 -20.54 -25.63
CA GLN A 46 -2.89 -20.23 -26.43
C GLN A 46 -2.88 -18.76 -26.84
N ARG A 47 -3.29 -18.47 -28.07
CA ARG A 47 -3.46 -17.09 -28.54
C ARG A 47 -4.75 -16.50 -27.96
N GLY A 48 -4.61 -15.32 -27.35
CA GLY A 48 -5.71 -14.41 -27.09
C GLY A 48 -5.81 -13.34 -28.18
N PRO A 49 -6.64 -12.29 -27.96
CA PRO A 49 -7.52 -12.10 -26.81
C PRO A 49 -8.72 -13.07 -26.80
N ILE A 50 -9.34 -13.25 -25.62
CA ILE A 50 -10.57 -14.03 -25.46
C ILE A 50 -11.68 -13.24 -24.76
N VAL A 51 -12.93 -13.59 -25.06
CA VAL A 51 -14.12 -13.01 -24.42
C VAL A 51 -15.02 -14.12 -23.87
N VAL A 52 -15.38 -14.00 -22.59
CA VAL A 52 -16.18 -14.96 -21.84
C VAL A 52 -17.57 -14.35 -21.58
N ARG A 53 -18.54 -14.80 -22.39
CA ARG A 53 -19.93 -14.28 -22.40
C ARG A 53 -20.96 -15.20 -21.74
N LYS A 54 -20.50 -16.28 -21.11
CA LYS A 54 -21.34 -17.21 -20.36
C LYS A 54 -20.59 -17.65 -19.10
N PRO A 55 -21.28 -18.05 -18.02
CA PRO A 55 -20.60 -18.51 -16.81
C PRO A 55 -19.75 -19.72 -17.15
N LEU A 56 -18.45 -19.67 -16.88
CA LEU A 56 -17.49 -20.72 -17.20
C LEU A 56 -16.38 -20.76 -16.15
N ARG A 57 -15.74 -21.91 -16.02
CA ARG A 57 -14.49 -22.08 -15.27
C ARG A 57 -13.37 -22.28 -16.28
N ILE A 58 -12.38 -21.40 -16.31
CA ILE A 58 -11.22 -21.52 -17.21
C ILE A 58 -10.00 -21.76 -16.33
N ALA A 59 -9.36 -22.91 -16.52
CA ALA A 59 -8.28 -23.38 -15.66
C ALA A 59 -7.06 -23.78 -16.49
N GLY A 60 -5.88 -23.29 -16.12
CA GLY A 60 -4.63 -23.69 -16.76
C GLY A 60 -4.03 -24.96 -16.16
N THR A 61 -3.38 -25.75 -17.01
CA THR A 61 -2.36 -26.72 -16.58
C THR A 61 -1.05 -26.00 -16.24
N PRO A 62 -0.08 -26.65 -15.57
CA PRO A 62 1.25 -26.06 -15.37
C PRO A 62 1.83 -25.53 -16.69
N GLY A 63 2.32 -24.28 -16.68
CA GLY A 63 2.85 -23.60 -17.87
C GLY A 63 1.81 -23.10 -18.87
N ALA A 64 0.51 -23.13 -18.55
CA ALA A 64 -0.53 -22.60 -19.44
C ALA A 64 -0.47 -21.07 -19.54
N VAL A 65 -0.46 -20.57 -20.78
CA VAL A 65 -0.37 -19.14 -21.11
C VAL A 65 -1.50 -18.74 -22.04
N ILE A 66 -2.14 -17.60 -21.77
CA ILE A 66 -2.95 -16.88 -22.75
C ILE A 66 -2.16 -15.63 -23.16
N ASP A 67 -1.79 -15.59 -24.44
CA ASP A 67 -0.91 -14.57 -24.98
C ASP A 67 -1.71 -13.57 -25.83
N GLY A 68 -1.84 -12.33 -25.33
CA GLY A 68 -2.61 -11.26 -25.97
C GLY A 68 -1.96 -10.67 -27.21
N GLY A 69 -0.72 -11.05 -27.55
CA GLY A 69 -0.06 -10.62 -28.77
C GLY A 69 0.32 -9.13 -28.81
N GLY A 70 0.19 -8.40 -27.70
CA GLY A 70 0.54 -6.98 -27.61
C GLY A 70 -0.57 -6.03 -28.08
N SER A 71 -1.81 -6.50 -28.18
CA SER A 71 -2.96 -5.68 -28.63
C SER A 71 -4.19 -5.93 -27.77
N GLY A 72 -4.86 -4.87 -27.33
CA GLY A 72 -6.12 -4.95 -26.59
C GLY A 72 -6.02 -5.64 -25.21
N THR A 73 -7.18 -5.97 -24.67
CA THR A 73 -7.30 -6.72 -23.41
C THR A 73 -7.19 -8.23 -23.62
N ILE A 74 -6.36 -8.92 -22.84
CA ILE A 74 -6.09 -10.36 -23.02
C ILE A 74 -7.34 -11.21 -22.73
N VAL A 75 -8.01 -10.99 -21.59
CA VAL A 75 -9.23 -11.69 -21.20
C VAL A 75 -10.32 -10.70 -20.84
N ARG A 76 -11.48 -10.78 -21.50
CA ARG A 76 -12.68 -10.01 -21.15
C ARG A 76 -13.73 -10.93 -20.53
N ILE A 77 -14.12 -10.64 -19.30
CA ILE A 77 -15.19 -11.32 -18.58
C ILE A 77 -16.45 -10.45 -18.66
N GLU A 78 -17.45 -10.91 -19.42
CA GLU A 78 -18.70 -10.19 -19.68
C GLU A 78 -19.92 -10.92 -19.06
N ALA A 79 -19.72 -12.13 -18.53
CA ALA A 79 -20.76 -12.90 -17.84
C ALA A 79 -20.52 -13.02 -16.33
N PRO A 80 -21.60 -13.13 -15.54
CA PRO A 80 -21.48 -13.31 -14.09
C PRO A 80 -20.91 -14.69 -13.74
N GLY A 81 -20.27 -14.78 -12.58
CA GLY A 81 -19.84 -16.06 -12.01
C GLY A 81 -18.72 -16.78 -12.78
N VAL A 82 -17.97 -16.06 -13.62
CA VAL A 82 -16.82 -16.62 -14.33
C VAL A 82 -15.65 -16.84 -13.37
N ALA A 83 -15.03 -18.01 -13.45
CA ALA A 83 -13.81 -18.33 -12.71
C ALA A 83 -12.61 -18.47 -13.66
N LEU A 84 -11.48 -17.87 -13.29
CA LEU A 84 -10.22 -17.95 -14.01
C LEU A 84 -9.12 -18.40 -13.04
N SER A 85 -8.39 -19.47 -13.34
CA SER A 85 -7.37 -19.96 -12.42
C SER A 85 -6.14 -20.59 -13.06
N ARG A 86 -4.99 -20.50 -12.37
CA ARG A 86 -3.72 -21.17 -12.72
C ARG A 86 -3.22 -20.83 -14.13
N LEU A 87 -3.21 -19.55 -14.48
CA LEU A 87 -2.85 -19.08 -15.81
C LEU A 87 -1.81 -17.98 -15.77
N THR A 88 -0.92 -17.98 -16.76
CA THR A 88 -0.16 -16.79 -17.12
C THR A 88 -0.89 -16.03 -18.23
N LEU A 89 -1.13 -14.74 -18.04
CA LEU A 89 -1.69 -13.84 -19.03
C LEU A 89 -0.60 -12.83 -19.39
N ARG A 90 -0.20 -12.76 -20.66
CA ARG A 90 0.91 -11.88 -21.05
C ARG A 90 0.66 -11.06 -22.30
N ARG A 91 1.36 -9.93 -22.38
CA ARG A 91 1.39 -9.02 -23.54
C ARG A 91 0.01 -8.46 -23.87
N SER A 92 -0.55 -7.65 -22.98
CA SER A 92 -1.71 -6.82 -23.34
C SER A 92 -1.31 -5.76 -24.35
N GLY A 93 -2.29 -5.07 -24.94
CA GLY A 93 -2.02 -3.80 -25.61
C GLY A 93 -1.49 -2.73 -24.66
N ARG A 94 -1.18 -1.56 -25.22
CA ARG A 94 -0.52 -0.44 -24.55
C ARG A 94 -1.25 0.89 -24.72
N ASP A 95 -2.52 0.86 -25.14
CA ASP A 95 -3.32 2.07 -25.27
C ASP A 95 -4.04 2.40 -23.94
N LEU A 96 -3.73 3.59 -23.41
CA LEU A 96 -4.33 4.13 -22.18
C LEU A 96 -5.80 4.52 -22.39
N ASN A 97 -6.21 4.86 -23.62
CA ASN A 97 -7.56 5.31 -23.93
C ASN A 97 -8.56 4.15 -23.94
N THR A 98 -8.15 3.01 -24.50
CA THR A 98 -8.94 1.77 -24.50
C THR A 98 -8.78 0.98 -23.21
N GLU A 99 -7.84 1.40 -22.34
CA GLU A 99 -7.51 0.76 -21.07
C GLU A 99 -7.14 -0.71 -21.22
N ASP A 100 -6.25 -0.99 -22.18
CA ASP A 100 -5.81 -2.35 -22.50
C ASP A 100 -5.31 -3.08 -21.24
N ALA A 101 -5.91 -4.23 -20.95
CA ALA A 101 -5.73 -4.90 -19.66
C ALA A 101 -5.28 -6.37 -19.78
N GLY A 102 -4.72 -6.91 -18.70
CA GLY A 102 -4.58 -8.35 -18.53
C GLY A 102 -5.95 -9.02 -18.41
N VAL A 103 -6.78 -8.52 -17.49
CA VAL A 103 -8.19 -8.95 -17.38
C VAL A 103 -9.11 -7.75 -17.23
N PHE A 104 -10.12 -7.69 -18.08
CA PHE A 104 -11.28 -6.81 -17.89
C PHE A 104 -12.43 -7.63 -17.28
N ILE A 105 -13.07 -7.08 -16.25
CA ILE A 105 -14.21 -7.71 -15.56
C ILE A 105 -15.38 -6.73 -15.60
N GLY A 106 -16.39 -7.05 -16.40
CA GLY A 106 -17.59 -6.23 -16.60
C GLY A 106 -18.87 -6.81 -15.97
N ALA A 107 -18.74 -7.87 -15.16
CA ALA A 107 -19.86 -8.61 -14.60
C ALA A 107 -19.59 -9.05 -13.14
N PRO A 108 -20.64 -9.27 -12.34
CA PRO A 108 -20.48 -9.57 -10.91
C PRO A 108 -20.03 -11.01 -10.63
N GLY A 109 -19.47 -11.23 -9.44
CA GLY A 109 -19.18 -12.55 -8.90
C GLY A 109 -18.01 -13.28 -9.58
N ALA A 110 -17.12 -12.57 -10.26
CA ALA A 110 -15.93 -13.17 -10.85
C ALA A 110 -14.97 -13.73 -9.78
N LEU A 111 -14.36 -14.88 -10.06
CA LEU A 111 -13.39 -15.53 -9.19
C LEU A 111 -12.05 -15.68 -9.94
N LEU A 112 -11.02 -14.94 -9.53
CA LEU A 112 -9.69 -15.02 -10.13
C LEU A 112 -8.67 -15.52 -9.11
N GLU A 113 -7.99 -16.60 -9.42
CA GLU A 113 -7.11 -17.28 -8.46
C GLU A 113 -5.83 -17.80 -9.10
N ASP A 114 -4.68 -17.62 -8.46
CA ASP A 114 -3.42 -18.22 -8.92
C ASP A 114 -3.06 -17.75 -10.35
N LEU A 115 -3.07 -16.44 -10.57
CA LEU A 115 -2.79 -15.83 -11.88
C LEU A 115 -1.46 -15.08 -11.86
N VAL A 116 -0.77 -15.12 -13.00
CA VAL A 116 0.42 -14.32 -13.26
C VAL A 116 0.13 -13.43 -14.47
N LEU A 117 0.14 -12.11 -14.28
CA LEU A 117 -0.04 -11.13 -15.34
C LEU A 117 1.31 -10.47 -15.62
N GLU A 118 1.82 -10.62 -16.84
CA GLU A 118 3.14 -10.13 -17.25
C GLU A 118 3.01 -9.22 -18.46
N ASP A 119 3.76 -8.12 -18.46
CA ASP A 119 3.76 -7.19 -19.60
C ASP A 119 2.34 -6.73 -19.94
N VAL A 120 1.68 -6.17 -18.92
CA VAL A 120 0.34 -5.61 -19.02
C VAL A 120 0.37 -4.10 -18.80
N LEU A 121 -0.50 -3.35 -19.49
CA LEU A 121 -0.66 -1.92 -19.23
C LEU A 121 -1.53 -1.72 -17.99
N PHE A 122 -2.79 -2.18 -18.04
CA PHE A 122 -3.63 -2.35 -16.87
C PHE A 122 -3.61 -3.82 -16.42
N GLY A 123 -3.52 -4.10 -15.13
CA GLY A 123 -3.57 -5.48 -14.65
C GLY A 123 -5.00 -6.03 -14.66
N LEU A 124 -5.76 -5.64 -13.63
CA LEU A 124 -7.13 -6.06 -13.39
C LEU A 124 -8.04 -4.83 -13.47
N ASN A 125 -8.84 -4.72 -14.53
CA ASN A 125 -9.74 -3.59 -14.76
C ASN A 125 -11.20 -4.02 -14.51
N LEU A 126 -11.74 -3.66 -13.34
CA LEU A 126 -13.07 -4.01 -12.86
C LEU A 126 -14.02 -2.83 -13.08
N LYS A 127 -15.10 -3.05 -13.83
CA LYS A 127 -16.18 -2.06 -14.03
C LYS A 127 -17.52 -2.73 -13.70
N ARG A 128 -18.18 -2.27 -12.62
CA ARG A 128 -19.42 -2.87 -12.10
C ARG A 128 -19.28 -4.37 -11.75
N ALA A 129 -18.10 -4.78 -11.32
CA ALA A 129 -17.77 -6.16 -10.99
C ALA A 129 -18.04 -6.46 -9.51
N HIS A 130 -19.30 -6.31 -9.08
CA HIS A 130 -19.68 -6.47 -7.69
C HIS A 130 -19.35 -7.87 -7.16
N GLY A 131 -18.88 -7.95 -5.91
CA GLY A 131 -18.62 -9.23 -5.24
C GLY A 131 -17.46 -10.04 -5.85
N ALA A 132 -16.64 -9.45 -6.73
CA ALA A 132 -15.50 -10.15 -7.30
C ALA A 132 -14.51 -10.56 -6.20
N ARG A 133 -13.94 -11.76 -6.34
CA ARG A 133 -12.95 -12.33 -5.42
C ARG A 133 -11.69 -12.64 -6.19
N ILE A 134 -10.62 -11.93 -5.86
CA ILE A 134 -9.33 -12.03 -6.55
C ILE A 134 -8.27 -12.38 -5.52
N ARG A 135 -7.60 -13.52 -5.68
CA ARG A 135 -6.57 -13.95 -4.74
C ARG A 135 -5.36 -14.61 -5.36
N ARG A 136 -4.20 -14.44 -4.72
CA ARG A 136 -2.92 -15.01 -5.19
C ARG A 136 -2.65 -14.65 -6.65
N VAL A 137 -2.62 -13.35 -6.92
CA VAL A 137 -2.36 -12.83 -8.27
C VAL A 137 -1.12 -11.96 -8.25
N SER A 138 -0.18 -12.23 -9.16
CA SER A 138 0.98 -11.37 -9.41
C SER A 138 0.73 -10.52 -10.66
N VAL A 139 0.91 -9.21 -10.57
CA VAL A 139 0.78 -8.27 -11.68
C VAL A 139 2.10 -7.54 -11.86
N ARG A 140 2.70 -7.69 -13.04
CA ARG A 140 3.89 -6.96 -13.46
C ARG A 140 3.59 -6.15 -14.71
N GLY A 141 3.64 -4.83 -14.58
CA GLY A 141 3.44 -3.93 -15.71
C GLY A 141 4.61 -3.92 -16.69
N TYR A 142 4.38 -3.31 -17.84
CA TYR A 142 5.44 -2.94 -18.78
C TYR A 142 6.51 -2.05 -18.15
N ASP A 143 7.73 -2.10 -18.68
CA ASP A 143 8.79 -1.19 -18.28
C ASP A 143 8.58 0.21 -18.87
N LEU A 144 7.75 1.00 -18.20
CA LEU A 144 7.36 2.34 -18.64
C LEU A 144 7.66 3.36 -17.53
N PRO A 145 7.92 4.63 -17.89
CA PRO A 145 7.95 5.72 -16.92
C PRO A 145 6.58 5.84 -16.23
N LEU A 146 6.57 6.31 -14.99
CA LEU A 146 5.39 6.31 -14.12
C LEU A 146 4.15 6.95 -14.77
N SER A 147 4.33 8.05 -15.51
CA SER A 147 3.26 8.78 -16.20
C SER A 147 2.59 8.00 -17.34
N ARG A 148 3.23 6.95 -17.84
CA ARG A 148 2.77 6.11 -18.95
C ARG A 148 2.25 4.74 -18.50
N ARG A 149 2.36 4.40 -17.21
CA ARG A 149 1.85 3.15 -16.66
C ARG A 149 0.33 3.18 -16.51
N GLY A 150 -0.32 2.04 -16.72
CA GLY A 150 -1.71 1.82 -16.33
C GLY A 150 -1.82 1.34 -14.89
N ASP A 151 -3.04 1.27 -14.39
CA ASP A 151 -3.32 0.82 -13.02
C ASP A 151 -3.17 -0.69 -12.90
N GLY A 152 -2.54 -1.15 -11.82
CA GLY A 152 -2.36 -2.58 -11.56
C GLY A 152 -3.70 -3.25 -11.24
N VAL A 153 -4.51 -2.56 -10.44
CA VAL A 153 -5.91 -2.90 -10.19
C VAL A 153 -6.72 -1.62 -10.25
N ARG A 154 -7.84 -1.65 -10.95
CA ARG A 154 -8.80 -0.55 -10.98
C ARG A 154 -10.20 -1.07 -10.71
N LEU A 155 -10.85 -0.54 -9.69
CA LEU A 155 -12.26 -0.75 -9.41
C LEU A 155 -13.03 0.53 -9.75
N TRP A 156 -13.99 0.40 -10.64
CA TRP A 156 -14.91 1.45 -11.03
C TRP A 156 -16.33 1.00 -10.74
N TYR A 157 -17.02 1.66 -9.80
CA TYR A 157 -18.38 1.31 -9.36
C TYR A 157 -18.52 -0.18 -9.01
N SER A 158 -17.53 -0.74 -8.32
CA SER A 158 -17.48 -2.16 -7.97
C SER A 158 -17.48 -2.32 -6.45
N HIS A 159 -18.58 -2.83 -5.91
CA HIS A 159 -18.82 -2.94 -4.47
C HIS A 159 -18.56 -4.36 -3.97
N GLY A 160 -18.19 -4.50 -2.69
CA GLY A 160 -18.00 -5.79 -2.03
C GLY A 160 -16.89 -6.65 -2.64
N VAL A 161 -15.89 -6.02 -3.27
CA VAL A 161 -14.78 -6.75 -3.90
C VAL A 161 -13.78 -7.17 -2.83
N THR A 162 -13.27 -8.39 -2.93
CA THR A 162 -12.18 -8.89 -2.08
C THR A 162 -10.92 -9.09 -2.91
N LEU A 163 -9.87 -8.35 -2.57
CA LEU A 163 -8.52 -8.51 -3.11
C LEU A 163 -7.65 -9.11 -1.99
N SER A 164 -7.04 -10.27 -2.22
CA SER A 164 -6.18 -10.88 -1.19
C SER A 164 -4.91 -11.53 -1.73
N HIS A 165 -3.76 -11.29 -1.09
CA HIS A 165 -2.47 -11.86 -1.54
C HIS A 165 -2.15 -11.48 -2.99
N LEU A 166 -2.20 -10.18 -3.30
CA LEU A 166 -1.77 -9.68 -4.60
C LEU A 166 -0.37 -9.10 -4.47
N ARG A 167 0.46 -9.35 -5.48
CA ARG A 167 1.77 -8.71 -5.63
C ARG A 167 1.76 -7.85 -6.87
N LEU A 168 2.00 -6.55 -6.72
CA LEU A 168 1.97 -5.59 -7.81
C LEU A 168 3.31 -4.86 -7.93
N ASP A 169 3.87 -4.91 -9.14
CA ASP A 169 5.16 -4.31 -9.47
C ASP A 169 5.08 -3.59 -10.82
N ARG A 170 5.75 -2.44 -10.92
CA ARG A 170 5.75 -1.56 -12.10
C ARG A 170 4.36 -1.19 -12.61
N VAL A 171 3.43 -0.96 -11.71
CA VAL A 171 2.09 -0.44 -12.03
C VAL A 171 1.99 1.03 -11.65
N ARG A 172 0.90 1.70 -12.03
CA ARG A 172 0.64 3.08 -11.61
C ARG A 172 0.00 3.10 -10.22
N ASP A 173 -1.21 2.57 -10.09
CA ASP A 173 -1.97 2.57 -8.83
C ASP A 173 -2.70 1.23 -8.59
N VAL A 174 -3.08 0.96 -7.33
CA VAL A 174 -4.29 0.19 -6.99
C VAL A 174 -5.39 1.20 -6.69
N LEU A 175 -6.32 1.39 -7.63
CA LEU A 175 -7.33 2.45 -7.59
C LEU A 175 -8.72 1.88 -7.31
N LEU A 176 -9.39 2.41 -6.30
CA LEU A 176 -10.81 2.20 -6.03
C LEU A 176 -11.55 3.53 -6.19
N TRP A 177 -12.54 3.54 -7.06
CA TRP A 177 -13.35 4.73 -7.34
C TRP A 177 -14.83 4.39 -7.30
N PHE A 178 -15.57 5.08 -6.41
CA PHE A 178 -17.00 4.84 -6.17
C PHE A 178 -17.28 3.38 -5.78
N ALA A 179 -16.49 2.85 -4.85
CA ALA A 179 -16.59 1.48 -4.36
C ALA A 179 -17.07 1.48 -2.91
N GLN A 180 -17.67 0.38 -2.44
CA GLN A 180 -18.13 0.32 -1.04
C GLN A 180 -17.93 -1.08 -0.49
N GLY A 181 -17.60 -1.17 0.81
CA GLY A 181 -17.50 -2.43 1.55
C GLY A 181 -16.46 -3.41 1.00
N SER A 182 -15.41 -2.91 0.33
CA SER A 182 -14.36 -3.76 -0.24
C SER A 182 -13.31 -4.14 0.80
N VAL A 183 -12.66 -5.28 0.61
CA VAL A 183 -11.60 -5.78 1.48
C VAL A 183 -10.33 -5.98 0.68
N LEU A 184 -9.27 -5.30 1.09
CA LEU A 184 -7.93 -5.37 0.53
C LEU A 184 -7.05 -5.96 1.62
N HIS A 185 -6.60 -7.20 1.46
CA HIS A 185 -5.88 -7.93 2.50
C HIS A 185 -4.55 -8.50 1.95
N ALA A 186 -3.45 -8.31 2.67
CA ALA A 186 -2.14 -8.84 2.29
C ALA A 186 -1.74 -8.44 0.85
N LEU A 187 -1.87 -7.16 0.52
CA LEU A 187 -1.35 -6.61 -0.74
C LEU A 187 0.13 -6.28 -0.60
N GLU A 188 0.94 -6.61 -1.60
CA GLU A 188 2.31 -6.17 -1.72
C GLU A 188 2.44 -5.24 -2.93
N VAL A 189 2.68 -3.95 -2.71
CA VAL A 189 2.76 -2.95 -3.79
C VAL A 189 4.05 -2.15 -3.68
N ARG A 190 4.85 -2.20 -4.76
CA ARG A 190 6.16 -1.56 -4.81
C ARG A 190 6.34 -0.69 -6.05
N GLY A 191 7.05 0.42 -5.90
CA GLY A 191 7.49 1.27 -7.01
C GLY A 191 6.34 1.86 -7.85
N SER A 192 5.17 2.05 -7.23
CA SER A 192 3.96 2.64 -7.80
C SER A 192 3.83 4.12 -7.46
N ARG A 193 2.90 4.83 -8.10
CA ARG A 193 2.54 6.19 -7.70
C ARG A 193 1.78 6.12 -6.38
N TYR A 194 0.60 5.51 -6.39
CA TYR A 194 -0.12 5.18 -5.18
C TYR A 194 -0.06 3.68 -4.93
N GLY A 195 0.39 3.28 -3.74
CA GLY A 195 0.27 1.87 -3.32
C GLY A 195 -1.20 1.45 -3.28
N VAL A 196 -2.06 2.27 -2.66
CA VAL A 196 -3.53 2.24 -2.78
C VAL A 196 -4.08 3.65 -2.87
N HIS A 197 -5.01 3.87 -3.80
CA HIS A 197 -5.74 5.11 -3.98
C HIS A 197 -7.24 4.85 -3.83
N LEU A 198 -7.84 5.40 -2.77
CA LEU A 198 -9.26 5.29 -2.48
C LEU A 198 -9.95 6.63 -2.72
N MET A 199 -10.87 6.70 -3.68
CA MET A 199 -11.70 7.87 -3.94
C MET A 199 -13.18 7.50 -3.85
N TYR A 200 -13.89 8.05 -2.87
CA TYR A 200 -15.29 7.69 -2.59
C TYR A 200 -15.44 6.18 -2.39
N ALA A 201 -14.62 5.61 -1.50
CA ALA A 201 -14.48 4.18 -1.27
C ALA A 201 -14.94 3.75 0.13
N ASP A 202 -16.21 3.96 0.47
CA ASP A 202 -16.72 3.82 1.84
C ASP A 202 -16.60 2.41 2.41
N ALA A 203 -16.47 2.33 3.73
CA ALA A 203 -16.40 1.08 4.49
C ALA A 203 -15.34 0.08 3.98
N THR A 204 -14.31 0.59 3.29
CA THR A 204 -13.21 -0.23 2.77
C THR A 204 -12.28 -0.62 3.91
N ARG A 205 -11.85 -1.88 3.92
CA ARG A 205 -10.88 -2.42 4.87
C ARG A 205 -9.56 -2.70 4.15
N LEU A 206 -8.49 -2.01 4.55
CA LEU A 206 -7.13 -2.22 4.10
C LEU A 206 -6.32 -2.88 5.22
N LEU A 207 -5.96 -4.13 5.03
CA LEU A 207 -5.50 -5.03 6.10
C LEU A 207 -4.17 -5.68 5.72
N ASP A 208 -3.21 -5.67 6.65
CA ASP A 208 -1.98 -6.47 6.60
C ASP A 208 -1.16 -6.34 5.31
N GLY A 209 -1.22 -5.18 4.65
CA GLY A 209 -0.49 -4.89 3.41
C GLY A 209 0.95 -4.45 3.64
N HIS A 210 1.76 -4.58 2.59
CA HIS A 210 3.15 -4.13 2.51
C HIS A 210 3.32 -3.16 1.33
N PHE A 211 3.50 -1.89 1.65
CA PHE A 211 3.65 -0.79 0.70
C PHE A 211 5.05 -0.22 0.85
N GLU A 212 5.86 -0.30 -0.22
CA GLU A 212 7.27 0.07 -0.13
C GLU A 212 7.74 0.85 -1.35
N GLY A 213 8.39 1.99 -1.11
CA GLY A 213 9.03 2.77 -2.18
C GLY A 213 8.06 3.30 -3.24
N ASN A 214 6.76 3.38 -2.91
CA ASN A 214 5.77 4.09 -3.71
C ASN A 214 5.93 5.61 -3.54
N ALA A 215 5.43 6.42 -4.48
CA ALA A 215 5.40 7.88 -4.29
C ALA A 215 4.53 8.25 -3.08
N VAL A 216 3.37 7.59 -2.92
CA VAL A 216 2.52 7.61 -1.73
C VAL A 216 2.12 6.18 -1.41
N GLY A 217 2.22 5.77 -0.14
CA GLY A 217 1.87 4.42 0.30
C GLY A 217 0.37 4.13 0.15
N ALA A 218 -0.48 4.91 0.82
CA ALA A 218 -1.91 4.93 0.53
C ALA A 218 -2.50 6.34 0.67
N TYR A 219 -3.47 6.68 -0.19
CA TYR A 219 -4.24 7.92 -0.09
C TYR A 219 -5.73 7.62 -0.10
N VAL A 220 -6.42 8.01 0.97
CA VAL A 220 -7.86 7.92 1.13
C VAL A 220 -8.50 9.30 1.00
N MET A 221 -9.46 9.43 0.11
CA MET A 221 -10.11 10.71 -0.21
C MET A 221 -11.62 10.55 -0.20
N TYR A 222 -12.30 11.50 0.45
CA TYR A 222 -13.76 11.65 0.39
C TYR A 222 -14.54 10.36 0.73
N SER A 223 -14.07 9.61 1.72
CA SER A 223 -14.62 8.30 2.07
C SER A 223 -15.02 8.25 3.54
N THR A 224 -16.01 7.42 3.89
CA THR A 224 -16.43 7.24 5.28
C THR A 224 -16.24 5.80 5.76
N GLY A 225 -15.92 5.60 7.05
CA GLY A 225 -15.85 4.27 7.67
C GLY A 225 -14.67 3.40 7.22
N VAL A 226 -13.64 4.00 6.61
CA VAL A 226 -12.45 3.27 6.14
C VAL A 226 -11.62 2.79 7.32
N ARG A 227 -11.19 1.53 7.26
CA ARG A 227 -10.30 0.93 8.27
C ARG A 227 -8.97 0.54 7.65
N VAL A 228 -7.88 1.02 8.23
CA VAL A 228 -6.50 0.73 7.83
C VAL A 228 -5.80 0.10 9.01
N GLU A 229 -5.58 -1.22 8.96
CA GLU A 229 -5.13 -2.00 10.12
C GLU A 229 -3.99 -2.97 9.76
N GLY A 230 -2.94 -3.03 10.59
CA GLY A 230 -1.87 -4.03 10.43
C GLY A 230 -0.90 -3.79 9.26
N ASN A 231 -1.01 -2.68 8.55
CA ASN A 231 -0.24 -2.42 7.31
C ASN A 231 1.17 -1.89 7.60
N ARG A 232 2.05 -2.04 6.62
CA ARG A 232 3.41 -1.49 6.60
C ARG A 232 3.55 -0.51 5.45
N PHE A 233 3.81 0.75 5.76
CA PHE A 233 4.07 1.84 4.80
C PHE A 233 5.51 2.31 4.98
N LEU A 234 6.38 1.89 4.05
CA LEU A 234 7.82 1.92 4.23
C LEU A 234 8.53 2.70 3.13
N ARG A 235 9.42 3.61 3.52
CA ARG A 235 10.41 4.22 2.62
C ARG A 235 9.78 4.93 1.40
N HIS A 236 8.66 5.59 1.60
CA HIS A 236 8.07 6.53 0.64
C HIS A 236 8.85 7.85 0.69
N ARG A 237 9.62 8.15 -0.36
CA ARG A 237 10.60 9.25 -0.39
C ARG A 237 10.26 10.29 -1.45
N GLY A 238 10.96 11.41 -1.41
CA GLY A 238 10.72 12.56 -2.29
C GLY A 238 9.64 13.48 -1.73
N THR A 239 9.35 14.57 -2.46
CA THR A 239 8.45 15.64 -2.01
C THR A 239 7.01 15.18 -1.76
N THR A 240 6.59 14.07 -2.36
CA THR A 240 5.27 13.47 -2.14
C THR A 240 5.31 12.24 -1.24
N GLY A 241 6.46 11.92 -0.62
CA GLY A 241 6.75 10.66 0.06
C GLY A 241 5.94 10.40 1.33
N VAL A 242 4.63 10.22 1.20
CA VAL A 242 3.71 10.01 2.33
C VAL A 242 3.45 8.52 2.53
N GLY A 243 3.53 8.05 3.78
CA GLY A 243 3.16 6.69 4.13
C GLY A 243 1.67 6.44 3.99
N LEU A 244 0.87 7.18 4.76
CA LEU A 244 -0.58 7.10 4.73
C LEU A 244 -1.18 8.51 4.75
N ALA A 245 -2.07 8.80 3.82
CA ALA A 245 -2.72 10.10 3.69
C ALA A 245 -4.24 9.97 3.74
N PHE A 246 -4.90 10.91 4.42
CA PHE A 246 -6.35 11.08 4.38
C PHE A 246 -6.69 12.51 3.99
N LYS A 247 -7.70 12.64 3.12
CA LYS A 247 -8.34 13.89 2.77
C LYS A 247 -9.84 13.78 2.96
N GLU A 248 -10.40 14.69 3.75
CA GLU A 248 -11.85 14.90 3.88
C GLU A 248 -12.64 13.60 4.07
N SER A 249 -12.15 12.72 4.95
CA SER A 249 -12.71 11.39 5.18
C SER A 249 -13.22 11.24 6.60
N ASP A 250 -14.36 10.60 6.78
CA ASP A 250 -15.11 10.58 8.05
C ASP A 250 -15.06 9.19 8.71
N ASN A 251 -15.14 9.13 10.05
CA ASN A 251 -15.26 7.87 10.80
C ASN A 251 -14.18 6.83 10.46
N VAL A 252 -12.94 7.28 10.26
CA VAL A 252 -11.83 6.40 9.88
C VAL A 252 -11.17 5.79 11.11
N LEU A 253 -10.68 4.55 10.96
CA LEU A 253 -9.88 3.85 11.95
C LEU A 253 -8.51 3.52 11.36
N ILE A 254 -7.46 4.06 11.96
CA ILE A 254 -6.05 3.81 11.61
C ILE A 254 -5.43 3.13 12.82
N ARG A 255 -5.26 1.80 12.75
CA ARG A 255 -4.84 1.03 13.92
C ARG A 255 -3.68 0.08 13.66
N SER A 256 -2.72 0.01 14.58
CA SER A 256 -1.67 -1.02 14.56
C SER A 256 -0.93 -1.08 13.22
N ASN A 257 -0.66 0.06 12.58
CA ASN A 257 0.14 0.11 11.36
C ASN A 257 1.59 0.51 11.68
N LEU A 258 2.52 0.13 10.81
CA LEU A 258 3.90 0.61 10.81
C LEU A 258 4.10 1.62 9.68
N LEU A 259 4.36 2.87 10.03
CA LEU A 259 4.66 3.96 9.11
C LEU A 259 6.10 4.41 9.34
N ALA A 260 7.05 3.90 8.55
CA ALA A 260 8.47 4.07 8.85
C ALA A 260 9.36 4.46 7.66
N GLY A 261 10.30 5.37 7.92
CA GLY A 261 11.30 5.80 6.94
C GLY A 261 10.74 6.63 5.79
N ASN A 262 9.57 7.25 5.97
CA ASN A 262 8.90 8.06 4.95
C ASN A 262 9.27 9.54 5.08
N HIS A 263 9.00 10.34 4.05
CA HIS A 263 9.07 11.81 4.18
C HIS A 263 8.00 12.30 5.17
N VAL A 264 6.75 11.83 5.01
CA VAL A 264 5.70 12.00 6.02
C VAL A 264 5.14 10.63 6.39
N GLY A 265 5.08 10.30 7.68
CA GLY A 265 4.49 9.04 8.15
C GLY A 265 2.98 9.01 7.90
N LEU A 266 2.24 9.87 8.60
CA LEU A 266 0.79 10.03 8.50
C LEU A 266 0.42 11.48 8.16
N TYR A 267 -0.36 11.68 7.10
CA TYR A 267 -0.88 12.99 6.69
C TYR A 267 -2.40 13.06 6.83
N LEU A 268 -2.93 14.09 7.50
CA LEU A 268 -4.37 14.32 7.66
C LEU A 268 -4.76 15.73 7.19
N ASP A 269 -5.69 15.78 6.23
CA ASP A 269 -6.33 17.01 5.75
C ASP A 269 -7.85 16.88 5.92
N GLY A 270 -8.45 17.77 6.71
CA GLY A 270 -9.91 17.84 6.88
C GLY A 270 -10.56 16.53 7.32
N THR A 271 -9.84 15.68 8.05
CA THR A 271 -10.26 14.32 8.43
C THR A 271 -10.39 14.27 9.94
N PRO A 272 -11.59 14.08 10.51
CA PRO A 272 -12.91 14.07 9.84
C PRO A 272 -13.39 15.44 9.34
N ARG A 273 -14.18 15.42 8.26
CA ARG A 273 -14.79 16.60 7.63
C ARG A 273 -16.11 16.96 8.31
N ALA A 274 -16.96 15.97 8.58
CA ALA A 274 -18.25 16.19 9.23
C ALA A 274 -18.07 16.52 10.73
N LEU A 275 -18.81 17.52 11.21
CA LEU A 275 -18.73 17.98 12.60
C LEU A 275 -19.20 16.94 13.63
N THR A 276 -20.06 16.01 13.20
CA THR A 276 -20.59 14.91 14.02
C THR A 276 -19.72 13.66 13.97
N SER A 277 -18.67 13.66 13.14
CA SER A 277 -17.79 12.51 12.98
C SER A 277 -16.54 12.64 13.84
N THR A 278 -16.02 11.50 14.25
CA THR A 278 -14.73 11.37 14.95
C THR A 278 -13.88 10.39 14.17
N SER A 279 -12.57 10.36 14.40
CA SER A 279 -11.70 9.35 13.80
C SER A 279 -10.65 8.90 14.80
N GLU A 280 -10.20 7.66 14.65
CA GLU A 280 -9.36 6.99 15.63
C GLU A 280 -8.01 6.62 15.02
N ILE A 281 -6.93 7.10 15.63
CA ILE A 281 -5.55 6.81 15.24
C ILE A 281 -4.88 6.16 16.46
N LEU A 282 -4.80 4.83 16.45
CA LEU A 282 -4.53 4.05 17.65
C LEU A 282 -3.39 3.05 17.46
N ASP A 283 -2.52 2.95 18.45
CA ASP A 283 -1.53 1.86 18.54
C ASP A 283 -0.63 1.72 17.28
N ASN A 284 -0.44 2.78 16.50
CA ASN A 284 0.45 2.76 15.33
C ASN A 284 1.90 2.99 15.75
N VAL A 285 2.84 2.46 14.96
CA VAL A 285 4.27 2.75 15.07
C VAL A 285 4.64 3.71 13.95
N ILE A 286 4.99 4.93 14.31
CA ILE A 286 5.36 6.02 13.41
C ILE A 286 6.81 6.37 13.71
N ALA A 287 7.74 5.83 12.92
CA ALA A 287 9.15 5.85 13.30
C ALA A 287 10.12 6.20 12.17
N GLY A 288 11.16 6.98 12.50
CA GLY A 288 12.23 7.31 11.56
C GLY A 288 11.77 8.05 10.30
N ASN A 289 10.65 8.78 10.35
CA ASN A 289 10.18 9.62 9.25
C ASN A 289 10.79 11.02 9.36
N GLU A 290 10.83 11.79 8.27
CA GLU A 290 11.22 13.21 8.35
C GLU A 290 10.16 14.00 9.16
N THR A 291 8.88 13.76 8.90
CA THR A 291 7.77 14.16 9.77
C THR A 291 6.93 12.95 10.15
N GLY A 292 6.75 12.68 11.44
CA GLY A 292 5.96 11.56 11.94
C GLY A 292 4.49 11.70 11.55
N MET A 293 3.82 12.73 12.06
CA MET A 293 2.45 13.09 11.70
C MET A 293 2.38 14.53 11.20
N HIS A 294 1.73 14.76 10.07
CA HIS A 294 1.45 16.08 9.52
C HIS A 294 -0.05 16.29 9.43
N LEU A 295 -0.57 17.24 10.21
CA LEU A 295 -1.98 17.56 10.26
C LEU A 295 -2.20 18.99 9.77
N LEU A 296 -3.25 19.20 9.00
CA LEU A 296 -3.81 20.55 8.86
C LEU A 296 -4.72 20.84 10.06
N SER A 297 -4.88 22.11 10.43
CA SER A 297 -5.76 22.54 11.52
C SER A 297 -7.22 22.12 11.31
N SER A 298 -7.62 21.89 10.06
CA SER A 298 -8.90 21.31 9.68
C SER A 298 -9.10 19.86 10.17
N ALA A 299 -8.02 19.08 10.33
CA ALA A 299 -8.04 17.71 10.84
C ALA A 299 -8.19 17.72 12.37
N SER A 300 -9.44 17.87 12.81
CA SER A 300 -9.85 18.03 14.22
C SER A 300 -10.89 16.96 14.59
N ARG A 301 -11.12 16.69 15.89
CA ARG A 301 -11.98 15.58 16.40
C ARG A 301 -11.40 14.18 16.16
N ASN A 302 -10.08 14.09 16.12
CA ASN A 302 -9.38 12.82 16.13
C ASN A 302 -9.04 12.38 17.56
N VAL A 303 -9.14 11.09 17.83
CA VAL A 303 -8.60 10.43 19.02
C VAL A 303 -7.28 9.77 18.63
N ILE A 304 -6.19 10.28 19.17
CA ILE A 304 -4.82 9.86 18.84
C ILE A 304 -4.18 9.32 20.12
N ALA A 305 -4.15 8.00 20.31
CA ALA A 305 -3.71 7.41 21.56
C ALA A 305 -2.98 6.07 21.36
N GLY A 306 -2.02 5.77 22.23
CA GLY A 306 -1.26 4.52 22.20
C GLY A 306 -0.25 4.39 21.07
N ASN A 307 -0.07 5.44 20.25
CA ASN A 307 0.89 5.42 19.15
C ASN A 307 2.32 5.54 19.68
N ILE A 308 3.26 4.99 18.94
CA ILE A 308 4.70 5.09 19.19
C ILE A 308 5.28 6.07 18.17
N LEU A 309 5.63 7.28 18.60
CA LEU A 309 6.31 8.29 17.80
C LEU A 309 7.80 8.30 18.17
N ASP A 310 8.59 7.59 17.37
CA ASP A 310 9.97 7.25 17.72
C ASP A 310 10.98 7.64 16.64
N GLY A 311 11.96 8.48 17.00
CA GLY A 311 13.07 8.84 16.12
C GLY A 311 12.66 9.55 14.82
N ASN A 312 11.48 10.16 14.75
CA ASN A 312 11.13 11.05 13.63
C ASN A 312 11.92 12.37 13.77
N ALA A 313 12.34 12.97 12.66
CA ALA A 313 13.07 14.25 12.72
C ALA A 313 12.17 15.37 13.29
N LEU A 314 10.89 15.35 12.94
CA LEU A 314 9.82 16.09 13.61
C LEU A 314 8.69 15.11 13.98
N GLN A 315 8.32 15.03 15.26
CA GLN A 315 7.25 14.10 15.69
C GLN A 315 5.90 14.47 15.07
N VAL A 316 5.49 15.73 15.22
CA VAL A 316 4.20 16.24 14.75
C VAL A 316 4.36 17.65 14.18
N ARG A 317 3.82 17.86 12.98
CA ARG A 317 3.60 19.17 12.36
C ARG A 317 2.12 19.46 12.28
N ILE A 318 1.74 20.69 12.62
CA ILE A 318 0.37 21.20 12.47
C ILE A 318 0.43 22.52 11.71
N ASP A 319 -0.24 22.60 10.56
CA ASP A 319 -0.32 23.82 9.74
C ASP A 319 -1.70 24.47 9.85
N GLY A 320 -1.76 25.80 9.74
CA GLY A 320 -3.02 26.56 9.70
C GLY A 320 -3.63 26.90 11.06
N GLY A 321 -2.85 26.84 12.14
CA GLY A 321 -3.27 27.20 13.51
C GLY A 321 -3.45 25.98 14.43
N PRO A 322 -3.81 26.18 15.71
CA PRO A 322 -3.88 25.10 16.68
C PRO A 322 -4.92 24.04 16.28
N ALA A 323 -4.54 22.76 16.31
CA ALA A 323 -5.44 21.62 16.11
C ALA A 323 -6.28 21.33 17.38
N GLY A 324 -6.81 22.39 18.01
CA GLY A 324 -7.31 22.43 19.39
C GLY A 324 -8.52 21.54 19.71
N ALA A 325 -8.96 20.66 18.80
CA ALA A 325 -10.01 19.69 19.08
C ALA A 325 -9.60 18.22 18.82
N ASN A 326 -8.29 17.93 18.72
CA ASN A 326 -7.80 16.55 18.78
C ASN A 326 -7.54 16.14 20.23
N THR A 327 -7.88 14.89 20.55
CA THR A 327 -7.63 14.28 21.86
C THR A 327 -6.42 13.36 21.75
N TRP A 328 -5.36 13.64 22.51
CA TRP A 328 -4.09 12.90 22.44
C TRP A 328 -3.92 11.83 23.52
N ALA A 329 -4.95 11.61 24.35
CA ALA A 329 -4.99 10.53 25.32
C ALA A 329 -6.42 10.04 25.52
N ARG A 330 -6.61 8.72 25.69
CA ARG A 330 -7.91 8.11 25.94
C ARG A 330 -7.83 7.13 27.10
N GLY A 331 -8.74 7.27 28.06
CA GLY A 331 -8.81 6.35 29.21
C GLY A 331 -7.53 6.33 30.04
N GLY A 332 -6.90 7.49 30.24
CA GLY A 332 -5.64 7.59 31.01
C GLY A 332 -4.40 7.10 30.25
N ARG A 333 -4.49 6.85 28.93
CA ARG A 333 -3.36 6.39 28.11
C ARG A 333 -3.16 7.30 26.90
N GLY A 334 -1.99 7.93 26.83
CA GLY A 334 -1.54 8.76 25.71
C GLY A 334 -0.64 8.01 24.73
N ASN A 335 0.27 8.73 24.09
CA ASN A 335 1.22 8.23 23.11
C ASN A 335 2.64 8.17 23.70
N TYR A 336 3.49 7.36 23.10
CA TYR A 336 4.93 7.39 23.38
C TYR A 336 5.60 8.39 22.44
N TRP A 337 6.49 9.22 23.01
CA TRP A 337 7.22 10.27 22.32
C TRP A 337 8.70 10.12 22.64
N SER A 338 9.54 9.84 21.66
CA SER A 338 10.98 9.64 21.90
C SER A 338 11.73 10.89 22.37
N ASP A 339 11.14 12.08 22.22
CA ASP A 339 11.66 13.37 22.69
C ASP A 339 11.01 13.84 24.01
N TYR A 340 10.14 13.03 24.63
CA TYR A 340 9.60 13.33 25.95
C TYR A 340 10.66 13.11 27.04
N ALA A 341 10.96 14.19 27.76
CA ALA A 341 11.96 14.21 28.83
C ALA A 341 11.35 14.40 30.23
N GLY A 342 10.06 14.09 30.40
CA GLY A 342 9.40 14.17 31.70
C GLY A 342 9.78 13.00 32.62
N MET A 343 9.32 13.09 33.86
CA MET A 343 9.58 12.09 34.90
C MET A 343 8.32 11.25 35.17
N ASP A 344 8.54 10.04 35.65
CA ASP A 344 7.51 9.14 36.18
C ASP A 344 7.87 8.80 37.63
N LEU A 345 7.49 9.71 38.53
CA LEU A 345 7.70 9.59 39.97
C LEU A 345 6.74 8.59 40.59
N ARG A 346 5.55 8.41 39.99
CA ARG A 346 4.52 7.44 40.44
C ARG A 346 4.84 6.00 40.03
N ARG A 347 5.75 5.79 39.08
CA ARG A 347 6.17 4.49 38.53
C ARG A 347 5.03 3.70 37.90
N ASP A 348 4.08 4.40 37.28
CA ASP A 348 2.95 3.78 36.59
C ASP A 348 3.18 3.64 35.07
N GLY A 349 4.35 4.06 34.58
CA GLY A 349 4.72 4.03 33.16
C GLY A 349 4.16 5.21 32.36
N ILE A 350 3.50 6.17 33.01
CA ILE A 350 2.97 7.40 32.44
C ILE A 350 3.77 8.58 33.01
N GLY A 351 4.10 9.54 32.15
CA GLY A 351 4.78 10.74 32.58
C GLY A 351 3.87 11.64 33.44
N ASP A 352 4.42 12.18 34.54
CA ASP A 352 3.68 13.04 35.47
C ASP A 352 3.42 14.45 34.93
N ALA A 353 4.13 14.85 33.87
CA ALA A 353 3.93 16.11 33.17
C ALA A 353 3.38 15.88 31.76
N PRO A 354 2.43 16.69 31.26
CA PRO A 354 1.96 16.56 29.90
C PRO A 354 3.09 16.74 28.87
N TYR A 355 3.07 15.95 27.80
CA TYR A 355 3.89 16.22 26.61
C TYR A 355 3.27 17.38 25.83
N ARG A 356 4.09 18.35 25.44
CA ARG A 356 3.66 19.52 24.68
C ARG A 356 4.62 19.76 23.51
N ALA A 357 4.16 19.53 22.28
CA ALA A 357 4.93 19.90 21.10
C ALA A 357 4.90 21.43 20.94
N ARG A 358 6.08 22.07 20.97
CA ARG A 358 6.25 23.52 20.82
C ARG A 358 7.06 23.78 19.55
N GLN A 359 6.49 24.50 18.58
CA GLN A 359 7.11 24.73 17.27
C GLN A 359 7.92 26.05 17.20
N TRP A 360 8.90 26.24 18.08
CA TRP A 360 9.64 27.52 18.08
C TRP A 360 10.61 27.63 16.89
N PHE A 361 11.47 26.62 16.69
CA PHE A 361 12.39 26.59 15.55
C PHE A 361 11.67 26.43 14.21
N GLU A 362 10.60 25.61 14.17
CA GLU A 362 9.81 25.39 12.95
C GLU A 362 9.07 26.66 12.50
N ALA A 363 8.52 27.45 13.42
CA ALA A 363 7.92 28.75 13.07
C ALA A 363 8.94 29.74 12.48
N LEU A 364 10.22 29.60 12.84
CA LEU A 364 11.30 30.38 12.27
C LEU A 364 11.75 29.82 10.91
N GLY A 365 11.82 28.49 10.78
CA GLY A 365 12.11 27.78 9.53
C GLY A 365 11.08 28.05 8.42
N ASP A 366 9.80 28.18 8.78
CA ASP A 366 8.74 28.56 7.84
C ASP A 366 8.94 30.00 7.28
N ARG A 367 9.66 30.86 7.99
CA ARG A 367 10.00 32.23 7.55
C ARG A 367 11.37 32.31 6.86
N ILE A 368 12.29 31.43 7.23
CA ILE A 368 13.68 31.39 6.77
C ILE A 368 14.02 29.94 6.41
N PRO A 369 13.72 29.50 5.18
CA PRO A 369 13.92 28.11 4.75
C PRO A 369 15.37 27.63 4.88
N GLU A 370 16.35 28.54 4.83
CA GLU A 370 17.78 28.27 4.99
C GLU A 370 18.13 27.68 6.37
N LEU A 371 17.28 27.91 7.38
CA LEU A 371 17.42 27.30 8.71
C LEU A 371 17.24 25.78 8.68
N GLY A 372 16.68 25.21 7.61
CA GLY A 372 16.62 23.77 7.40
C GLY A 372 17.99 23.09 7.50
N LEU A 373 19.07 23.78 7.11
CA LEU A 373 20.45 23.28 7.23
C LEU A 373 20.93 23.11 8.67
N LEU A 374 20.31 23.82 9.61
CA LEU A 374 20.67 23.77 11.03
C LEU A 374 19.85 22.74 11.80
N ARG A 375 18.86 22.07 11.17
CA ARG A 375 18.07 21.01 11.82
C ARG A 375 18.99 19.91 12.34
N GLY A 376 18.80 19.54 13.60
CA GLY A 376 19.63 18.53 14.28
C GLY A 376 21.01 19.02 14.72
N SER A 377 21.36 20.30 14.51
CA SER A 377 22.61 20.87 15.01
C SER A 377 22.55 21.14 16.52
N THR A 378 23.72 21.21 17.15
CA THR A 378 23.86 21.61 18.57
C THR A 378 23.38 23.04 18.82
N ALA A 379 23.44 23.92 17.82
CA ALA A 379 22.93 25.28 17.90
C ALA A 379 21.41 25.31 18.07
N VAL A 380 20.69 24.51 17.27
CA VAL A 380 19.22 24.38 17.41
C VAL A 380 18.86 23.77 18.76
N ALA A 381 19.58 22.72 19.19
CA ALA A 381 19.38 22.12 20.51
C ALA A 381 19.59 23.12 21.66
N ALA A 382 20.58 24.00 21.57
CA ALA A 382 20.85 25.03 22.57
C ALA A 382 19.75 26.11 22.61
N VAL A 383 19.24 26.53 21.46
CA VAL A 383 18.12 27.48 21.36
C VAL A 383 16.83 26.85 21.91
N ASP A 384 16.55 25.60 21.58
CA ASP A 384 15.40 24.85 22.12
C ASP A 384 15.50 24.63 23.63
N PHE A 385 16.71 24.48 24.17
CA PHE A 385 16.92 24.42 25.62
C PHE A 385 16.70 25.80 26.27
N ALA A 386 17.26 26.86 25.69
CA ALA A 386 17.12 28.22 26.22
C ALA A 386 15.65 28.67 26.25
N THR A 387 14.89 28.40 25.19
CA THR A 387 13.45 28.70 25.12
C THR A 387 12.59 27.85 26.06
N ARG A 388 13.06 26.66 26.45
CA ARG A 388 12.44 25.85 27.53
C ARG A 388 12.64 26.47 28.91
N VAL A 389 13.84 27.00 29.19
CA VAL A 389 14.20 27.57 30.50
C VAL A 389 13.66 29.00 30.66
N LEU A 390 13.70 29.80 29.59
CA LEU A 390 13.25 31.19 29.55
C LEU A 390 12.15 31.33 28.49
N PRO A 391 10.88 31.03 28.81
CA PRO A 391 9.78 31.23 27.87
C PRO A 391 9.48 32.73 27.72
N LEU A 392 10.26 33.43 26.90
CA LEU A 392 10.10 34.87 26.59
C LEU A 392 8.77 35.18 25.86
N PHE A 393 8.13 34.16 25.30
CA PHE A 393 6.80 34.20 24.69
C PHE A 393 6.05 32.93 25.09
N ALA A 394 4.77 33.01 25.43
CA ALA A 394 3.94 31.82 25.66
C ALA A 394 3.75 31.08 24.31
N PRO A 395 4.43 29.95 24.06
CA PRO A 395 4.27 29.26 22.78
C PRO A 395 2.86 28.69 22.70
N GLN A 396 2.21 28.81 21.54
CA GLN A 396 0.92 28.15 21.32
C GLN A 396 1.11 26.64 21.47
N VAL A 397 0.31 26.03 22.34
CA VAL A 397 0.33 24.58 22.55
C VAL A 397 -0.43 23.95 21.40
N LEU A 398 0.29 23.34 20.46
CA LEU A 398 -0.29 22.73 19.26
C LEU A 398 -0.72 21.29 19.52
N VAL A 399 0.02 20.60 20.38
CA VAL A 399 -0.26 19.25 20.87
C VAL A 399 -0.13 19.26 22.39
N GLU A 400 -1.12 18.69 23.07
CA GLU A 400 -1.04 18.40 24.50
C GLU A 400 -1.49 16.97 24.74
N ASP A 401 -0.54 16.10 25.08
CA ASP A 401 -0.80 14.74 25.53
C ASP A 401 -0.64 14.72 27.06
N THR A 402 -1.76 14.51 27.76
CA THR A 402 -1.82 14.54 29.22
C THR A 402 -1.33 13.26 29.88
N HIS A 403 -1.15 12.18 29.13
CA HIS A 403 -0.75 10.87 29.65
C HIS A 403 0.37 10.26 28.78
N PRO A 404 1.49 10.97 28.55
CA PRO A 404 2.55 10.48 27.69
C PRO A 404 3.14 9.20 28.27
N LEU A 405 3.35 8.20 27.42
CA LEU A 405 3.94 6.93 27.83
C LEU A 405 5.45 7.08 28.01
N MET A 406 5.98 6.60 29.13
CA MET A 406 7.42 6.63 29.42
C MET A 406 8.22 5.64 28.57
N ARG A 407 7.57 4.53 28.20
CA ARG A 407 8.16 3.43 27.45
C ARG A 407 7.12 2.86 26.51
N ALA A 408 7.55 2.45 25.34
CA ALA A 408 6.76 1.61 24.47
C ALA A 408 7.63 0.51 23.87
N ALA A 409 7.02 -0.64 23.62
CA ALA A 409 7.65 -1.72 22.91
C ALA A 409 7.05 -1.78 21.51
N VAL A 410 7.90 -1.66 20.48
CA VAL A 410 7.49 -1.93 19.11
C VAL A 410 6.93 -3.37 19.06
N PRO A 411 5.69 -3.57 18.60
CA PRO A 411 5.08 -4.90 18.51
C PRO A 411 5.96 -5.89 17.75
N ALA A 412 6.02 -7.15 18.21
CA ALA A 412 6.89 -8.18 17.63
C ALA A 412 6.67 -8.38 16.13
N VAL A 413 5.42 -8.23 15.67
CA VAL A 413 5.07 -8.30 14.24
C VAL A 413 5.82 -7.27 13.39
N PHE A 414 6.21 -6.12 13.94
CA PHE A 414 6.93 -5.06 13.24
C PHE A 414 8.43 -5.07 13.44
N ARG A 415 8.94 -5.95 14.31
CA ARG A 415 10.39 -6.12 14.48
C ARG A 415 10.93 -6.80 13.23
N GLY A 416 11.65 -6.05 12.41
CA GLY A 416 12.51 -6.63 11.38
C GLY A 416 13.58 -7.50 12.02
N GLY A 417 14.10 -8.49 11.28
CA GLY A 417 15.29 -9.23 11.72
C GLY A 417 16.38 -8.25 12.11
N GLY A 418 17.06 -8.51 13.24
CA GLY A 418 18.04 -7.59 13.83
C GLY A 418 19.06 -7.07 12.82
N PRO A 419 19.79 -5.98 13.14
CA PRO A 419 20.75 -5.38 12.23
C PRO A 419 21.65 -6.47 11.64
N SER A 420 21.77 -6.48 10.31
CA SER A 420 22.67 -7.43 9.65
C SER A 420 24.09 -7.23 10.18
N LEU A 421 24.87 -8.31 10.28
CA LEU A 421 26.25 -8.25 10.76
C LEU A 421 27.06 -7.19 10.01
N SER A 422 26.79 -7.03 8.71
CA SER A 422 27.40 -6.02 7.85
C SER A 422 27.07 -4.58 8.27
N PHE A 423 25.83 -4.30 8.69
CA PHE A 423 25.45 -2.98 9.19
C PHE A 423 26.18 -2.68 10.51
N ALA A 424 26.20 -3.63 11.44
CA ALA A 424 26.89 -3.48 12.72
C ALA A 424 28.41 -3.26 12.53
N LEU A 425 29.05 -4.01 11.64
CA LEU A 425 30.47 -3.86 11.31
C LEU A 425 30.76 -2.50 10.65
N THR A 426 29.88 -2.05 9.74
CA THR A 426 30.06 -0.75 9.07
C THR A 426 29.92 0.41 10.06
N SER A 427 28.93 0.36 10.95
CA SER A 427 28.78 1.35 12.02
C SER A 427 29.99 1.38 12.95
N LEU A 428 30.54 0.21 13.31
CA LEU A 428 31.75 0.12 14.14
C LEU A 428 32.96 0.75 13.42
N CYS A 429 33.15 0.46 12.14
CA CYS A 429 34.23 1.07 11.34
C CYS A 429 34.12 2.59 11.27
N LEU A 430 32.91 3.14 11.11
CA LEU A 430 32.68 4.58 11.10
C LEU A 430 32.98 5.24 12.45
N ILE A 431 32.62 4.57 13.56
CA ILE A 431 32.94 5.05 14.92
C ILE A 431 34.46 5.05 15.14
N VAL A 432 35.15 3.97 14.76
CA VAL A 432 36.61 3.87 14.89
C VAL A 432 37.32 4.93 14.03
N ALA A 433 36.86 5.15 12.80
CA ALA A 433 37.39 6.20 11.93
C ALA A 433 37.18 7.61 12.50
N GLY A 434 36.00 7.88 13.08
CA GLY A 434 35.70 9.15 13.75
C GLY A 434 36.58 9.39 14.98
N LEU A 435 36.79 8.36 15.80
CA LEU A 435 37.69 8.43 16.95
C LEU A 435 39.15 8.61 16.55
N ALA A 436 39.61 7.95 15.48
CA ALA A 436 40.96 8.11 14.95
C ALA A 436 41.20 9.53 14.40
N ALA A 437 40.20 10.14 13.74
CA ALA A 437 40.28 11.52 13.28
C ALA A 437 40.36 12.52 14.44
N LEU A 438 39.62 12.28 15.53
CA LEU A 438 39.68 13.09 16.75
C LEU A 438 41.02 12.94 17.49
N ALA A 439 41.59 11.74 17.52
CA ALA A 439 42.90 11.48 18.13
C ALA A 439 44.08 12.03 17.30
N GLY A 440 43.92 12.10 15.97
CA GLY A 440 44.91 12.66 15.05
C GLY A 440 44.96 14.19 15.00
N ALA A 441 43.93 14.88 15.52
CA ALA A 441 43.87 16.34 15.59
C ALA A 441 44.78 16.87 16.70
N ARG A 442 46.10 16.94 16.43
CA ARG A 442 47.04 17.60 17.35
C ARG A 442 46.69 19.09 17.47
N PRO A 443 46.67 19.65 18.69
CA PRO A 443 46.43 21.08 18.88
C PRO A 443 47.54 21.88 18.19
N ARG A 444 47.16 22.81 17.31
CA ARG A 444 48.12 23.75 16.70
C ARG A 444 48.80 24.55 17.82
N PRO A 445 50.14 24.70 17.82
CA PRO A 445 50.82 25.51 18.82
C PRO A 445 50.36 26.96 18.70
N ARG A 446 49.88 27.52 19.81
CA ARG A 446 49.57 28.96 19.93
C ARG A 446 50.87 29.74 19.70
N ARG A 447 50.93 30.51 18.62
CA ARG A 447 51.96 31.55 18.47
C ARG A 447 51.63 32.67 19.45
N VAL A 448 52.50 32.86 20.44
CA VAL A 448 52.49 34.05 21.30
C VAL A 448 53.10 35.20 20.47
N PRO A 449 52.41 36.33 20.31
CA PRO A 449 53.01 37.50 19.67
C PRO A 449 54.01 38.15 20.63
N ALA A 450 55.20 38.48 20.11
CA ALA A 450 56.19 39.32 20.78
C ALA A 450 55.88 40.79 20.54
#